data_AF-A0AAX4HM80-F1
#
_entry.id   AF-A0AAX4HM80-F1
#
_cell.length_a   1.000
_cell.length_b   1.000
_cell.length_c   1.000
_cell.angle_alpha   90.00
_cell.angle_beta   90.00
_cell.angle_gamma   90.00
#
_symmetry.space_group_name_H-M   'P 1'
#
loop_
_entity.id
_entity.type
_entity.pdbx_description
1 polymer ?
#
loop_
_entity_poly.entity_id
_entity_poly.type
_entity_poly.pdbx_seq_one_letter_code
_entity_poly.pdbx_strand_id
1 'polypeptide(L)'
;MASNIFWMGILAVLYVFVTFSTPVVAPPPDKLPDPAAVVVEEPKADAPAAATEAHTPETAVDPATLIAKGKEVYTANCLTCHNKDPNVKGAIGPELVDAPLEVMIVKVRTGRYPEVLPAGFVPKRKTKQMRKFPQLEADVPAIHAYIQSLKKK
;
A
#
# COMPACT_ATOMS: atom_id res chain seq x y z
N MET A 1 55.05 -35.39 -8.35
CA MET A 1 54.57 -36.40 -9.31
C MET A 1 53.05 -36.38 -9.20
N ALA A 2 52.35 -35.66 -10.09
CA ALA A 2 51.66 -36.25 -11.26
C ALA A 2 50.59 -37.26 -10.79
N SER A 3 49.30 -37.20 -11.12
CA SER A 3 48.55 -36.49 -12.15
C SER A 3 47.05 -36.63 -11.86
N ASN A 4 46.27 -35.75 -12.49
CA ASN A 4 44.83 -35.85 -12.71
C ASN A 4 44.36 -37.27 -13.06
N ILE A 5 43.37 -37.78 -12.32
CA ILE A 5 42.41 -38.77 -12.84
C ILE A 5 41.11 -38.01 -13.10
N PHE A 6 40.97 -37.75 -14.38
CA PHE A 6 39.82 -37.22 -15.10
C PHE A 6 38.65 -38.22 -14.98
N TRP A 7 37.46 -37.71 -14.64
CA TRP A 7 36.22 -38.05 -15.35
C TRP A 7 35.67 -39.48 -15.20
N MET A 8 34.76 -39.69 -14.24
CA MET A 8 33.57 -40.55 -14.34
C MET A 8 32.70 -40.37 -13.08
N GLY A 9 31.47 -39.89 -13.22
CA GLY A 9 30.54 -39.81 -12.08
C GLY A 9 29.42 -38.78 -12.16
N ILE A 10 29.21 -38.13 -13.31
CA ILE A 10 27.89 -37.59 -13.67
C ILE A 10 27.00 -38.82 -13.88
N LEU A 11 26.11 -39.15 -12.93
CA LEU A 11 24.86 -39.93 -13.09
C LEU A 11 24.31 -40.40 -11.74
N ALA A 12 23.75 -39.49 -10.94
CA ALA A 12 22.73 -39.84 -9.94
C ALA A 12 21.87 -38.64 -9.49
N VAL A 13 21.77 -37.59 -10.32
CA VAL A 13 20.80 -36.49 -10.14
C VAL A 13 19.53 -36.87 -10.92
N LEU A 14 18.86 -37.95 -10.54
CA LEU A 14 17.57 -38.38 -11.11
C LEU A 14 16.72 -39.11 -10.06
N TYR A 15 16.42 -38.43 -8.95
CA TYR A 15 15.27 -38.79 -8.12
C TYR A 15 14.59 -37.53 -7.58
N VAL A 16 14.24 -36.65 -8.51
CA VAL A 16 13.22 -35.62 -8.31
C VAL A 16 12.05 -35.99 -9.22
N PHE A 17 10.82 -35.81 -8.74
CA PHE A 17 9.58 -35.69 -9.54
C PHE A 17 8.71 -36.92 -9.86
N VAL A 18 8.46 -37.83 -8.91
CA VAL A 18 7.27 -38.69 -8.99
C VAL A 18 6.84 -38.94 -7.53
N THR A 19 5.86 -38.25 -6.93
CA THR A 19 4.42 -38.58 -7.00
C THR A 19 3.54 -37.47 -6.36
N PHE A 20 3.50 -36.24 -6.88
CA PHE A 20 2.46 -35.26 -6.47
C PHE A 20 2.05 -34.38 -7.66
N SER A 21 1.50 -35.02 -8.69
CA SER A 21 0.59 -34.36 -9.63
C SER A 21 -0.81 -34.89 -9.36
N THR A 22 -1.50 -34.27 -8.43
CA THR A 22 -2.96 -34.24 -8.50
C THR A 22 -3.34 -33.27 -9.63
N PRO A 23 -4.19 -33.66 -10.59
CA PRO A 23 -4.80 -32.68 -11.47
C PRO A 23 -5.77 -31.85 -10.61
N VAL A 24 -5.47 -30.57 -10.44
CA VAL A 24 -6.48 -29.58 -10.04
C VAL A 24 -7.47 -29.53 -11.20
N VAL A 25 -8.56 -30.29 -11.07
CA VAL A 25 -9.75 -30.14 -11.90
C VAL A 25 -10.34 -28.78 -11.57
N ALA A 26 -10.27 -27.85 -12.53
CA ALA A 26 -10.99 -26.60 -12.45
C ALA A 26 -12.50 -26.90 -12.45
N PRO A 27 -13.30 -26.27 -11.57
CA PRO A 27 -14.75 -26.37 -11.67
C PRO A 27 -15.23 -25.75 -13.00
N PRO A 28 -16.34 -26.25 -13.58
CA PRO A 28 -16.91 -25.67 -14.80
C PRO A 28 -17.31 -24.21 -14.57
N PRO A 29 -17.29 -23.36 -15.62
CA PRO A 29 -17.86 -22.03 -15.51
C PRO A 29 -19.37 -22.15 -15.34
N ASP A 30 -19.84 -21.97 -14.10
CA ASP A 30 -21.26 -21.78 -13.84
C ASP A 30 -21.74 -20.58 -14.66
N LYS A 31 -22.73 -20.84 -15.50
CA LYS A 31 -23.40 -19.84 -16.34
C LYS A 31 -23.91 -18.73 -15.43
N LEU A 32 -23.40 -17.52 -15.64
CA LEU A 32 -24.09 -16.30 -15.24
C LEU A 32 -25.48 -16.32 -15.88
N PRO A 33 -26.59 -16.30 -15.13
CA PRO A 33 -27.91 -16.16 -15.73
C PRO A 33 -28.07 -14.76 -16.35
N ASP A 34 -28.74 -14.73 -17.51
CA ASP A 34 -28.96 -13.55 -18.34
C ASP A 34 -29.66 -12.40 -17.59
N PRO A 35 -29.34 -11.12 -17.89
CA PRO A 35 -30.02 -9.96 -17.35
C PRO A 35 -31.28 -9.65 -18.16
N ALA A 36 -32.42 -10.22 -17.79
CA ALA A 36 -33.72 -9.71 -18.25
C ALA A 36 -34.87 -10.09 -17.31
N ALA A 37 -35.67 -9.07 -16.99
CA ALA A 37 -37.01 -9.12 -16.43
C ALA A 37 -37.14 -9.55 -14.95
N VAL A 38 -37.00 -8.57 -14.06
CA VAL A 38 -37.90 -8.49 -12.89
C VAL A 38 -38.66 -7.18 -12.98
N VAL A 39 -39.98 -7.35 -12.96
CA VAL A 39 -41.02 -6.37 -13.23
C VAL A 39 -41.19 -5.44 -12.04
N VAL A 40 -41.52 -4.19 -12.38
CA VAL A 40 -41.83 -3.06 -11.51
C VAL A 40 -43.19 -3.28 -10.83
N GLU A 41 -43.25 -3.14 -9.51
CA GLU A 41 -44.48 -2.73 -8.83
C GLU A 41 -44.12 -1.80 -7.66
N GLU A 42 -44.49 -0.53 -7.82
CA GLU A 42 -44.38 0.53 -6.81
C GLU A 42 -45.49 0.39 -5.76
N PRO A 43 -45.17 0.59 -4.47
CA PRO A 43 -46.13 1.19 -3.55
C PRO A 43 -45.60 2.54 -3.07
N LYS A 44 -46.23 3.57 -3.62
CA LYS A 44 -46.67 4.83 -3.01
C LYS A 44 -45.77 5.49 -1.96
N ALA A 45 -45.24 6.64 -2.37
CA ALA A 45 -44.77 7.71 -1.51
C ALA A 45 -45.86 8.18 -0.53
N ASP A 46 -45.51 8.20 0.74
CA ASP A 46 -46.00 9.17 1.73
C ASP A 46 -44.77 9.66 2.49
N ALA A 47 -44.38 10.91 2.22
CA ALA A 47 -43.34 11.61 2.96
C ALA A 47 -43.86 11.93 4.39
N PRO A 48 -42.95 12.06 5.35
CA PRO A 48 -42.80 13.40 5.89
C PRO A 48 -41.36 13.90 5.96
N ALA A 49 -41.32 15.22 5.94
CA ALA A 49 -40.16 16.08 5.96
C ALA A 49 -39.28 15.92 7.21
N ALA A 50 -38.05 16.42 7.02
CA ALA A 50 -37.14 16.93 8.05
C ALA A 50 -36.55 15.90 9.02
N ALA A 51 -35.36 15.43 8.68
CA ALA A 51 -34.30 15.29 9.65
C ALA A 51 -33.03 15.91 9.06
N THR A 52 -32.73 17.11 9.54
CA THR A 52 -31.38 17.65 9.53
C THR A 52 -30.46 16.62 10.19
N GLU A 53 -29.76 15.81 9.41
CA GLU A 53 -28.57 15.12 9.92
C GLU A 53 -27.50 16.19 10.08
N ALA A 54 -27.54 16.77 11.27
CA ALA A 54 -26.46 17.57 11.83
C ALA A 54 -25.15 16.83 11.56
N HIS A 55 -24.28 17.47 10.80
CA HIS A 55 -22.87 17.14 10.76
C HIS A 55 -22.39 17.23 12.21
N THR A 56 -22.28 16.08 12.85
CA THR A 56 -21.79 15.94 14.22
C THR A 56 -20.36 16.49 14.23
N PRO A 57 -19.97 17.28 15.26
CA PRO A 57 -18.65 17.88 15.29
C PRO A 57 -17.62 16.76 15.20
N GLU A 58 -16.73 16.89 14.22
CA GLU A 58 -15.51 16.10 14.07
C GLU A 58 -14.86 15.99 15.45
N THR A 59 -15.00 14.83 16.08
CA THR A 59 -14.39 14.59 17.39
C THR A 59 -12.90 14.65 17.13
N ALA A 60 -12.23 15.67 17.69
CA ALA A 60 -10.80 15.85 17.53
C ALA A 60 -10.10 14.52 17.83
N VAL A 61 -9.50 13.93 16.80
CA VAL A 61 -8.79 12.65 16.93
C VAL A 61 -7.61 12.89 17.87
N ASP A 62 -7.54 12.11 18.95
CA ASP A 62 -6.44 12.17 19.89
C ASP A 62 -5.08 11.99 19.16
N PRO A 63 -4.09 12.88 19.38
CA PRO A 63 -2.80 12.81 18.71
C PRO A 63 -2.09 11.46 18.86
N ALA A 64 -2.20 10.81 20.03
CA ALA A 64 -1.55 9.51 20.25
C ALA A 64 -2.20 8.42 19.39
N THR A 65 -3.53 8.43 19.28
CA THR A 65 -4.30 7.53 18.39
C THR A 65 -3.90 7.73 16.92
N LEU A 66 -3.75 8.98 16.48
CA LEU A 66 -3.35 9.31 15.11
C LEU A 66 -1.91 8.81 14.81
N ILE A 67 -0.98 9.00 15.74
CA ILE A 67 0.40 8.51 15.63
C ILE A 67 0.43 6.97 15.61
N ALA A 68 -0.37 6.31 16.45
CA ALA A 68 -0.45 4.85 16.50
C ALA A 68 -0.93 4.27 15.17
N LYS A 69 -1.99 4.86 14.59
CA LYS A 69 -2.47 4.52 13.24
C LYS A 69 -1.39 4.73 12.19
N GLY A 70 -0.71 5.88 12.22
CA GLY A 70 0.38 6.19 11.30
C GLY A 70 1.52 5.18 11.35
N LYS A 71 1.90 4.73 12.56
CA LYS A 71 2.92 3.71 12.78
C LYS A 71 2.54 2.37 12.16
N GLU A 72 1.29 1.94 12.35
CA GLU A 72 0.78 0.69 11.78
C GLU A 72 0.88 0.71 10.25
N VAL A 73 0.31 1.76 9.63
CA VAL A 73 0.30 1.90 8.17
C VAL A 73 1.72 2.02 7.62
N TYR A 74 2.60 2.79 8.27
CA TYR A 74 3.99 2.94 7.87
C TYR A 74 4.76 1.61 7.91
N THR A 75 4.58 0.85 8.99
CA THR A 75 5.25 -0.42 9.21
C THR A 75 4.84 -1.44 8.15
N ALA A 76 3.55 -1.52 7.84
CA ALA A 76 3.02 -2.46 6.87
C ALA A 76 3.38 -2.13 5.41
N ASN A 77 3.50 -0.84 5.06
CA ASN A 77 3.52 -0.43 3.65
C ASN A 77 4.82 0.25 3.20
N CYS A 78 5.57 0.89 4.10
CA CYS A 78 6.65 1.82 3.73
C CYS A 78 8.06 1.27 3.99
N LEU A 79 8.22 0.39 4.99
CA LEU A 79 9.52 -0.09 5.48
C LEU A 79 10.34 -0.90 4.48
N THR A 80 9.71 -1.51 3.48
CA THR A 80 10.46 -2.25 2.45
C THR A 80 11.44 -1.34 1.69
N CYS A 81 11.07 -0.07 1.51
CA CYS A 81 11.87 0.90 0.77
C CYS A 81 12.49 1.96 1.68
N HIS A 82 11.73 2.44 2.67
CA HIS A 82 12.14 3.48 3.60
C HIS A 82 12.66 2.87 4.92
N ASN A 83 13.42 3.64 5.68
CA ASN A 83 14.00 3.15 6.92
C ASN A 83 12.97 3.16 8.06
N LYS A 84 13.12 2.26 9.04
CA LYS A 84 12.34 2.30 10.28
C LYS A 84 12.52 3.62 11.03
N ASP A 85 13.74 4.18 11.00
CA ASP A 85 14.02 5.53 11.46
C ASP A 85 13.83 6.52 10.28
N PRO A 86 12.78 7.36 10.27
CA PRO A 86 12.48 8.24 9.14
C PRO A 86 13.51 9.38 8.96
N ASN A 87 14.45 9.55 9.89
CA ASN A 87 15.57 10.49 9.78
C ASN A 87 16.71 9.92 8.92
N VAL A 88 16.69 8.61 8.63
CA VAL A 88 17.77 7.92 7.92
C VAL A 88 17.27 7.43 6.56
N LYS A 89 18.15 7.47 5.57
CA LYS A 89 17.89 6.91 4.24
C LYS A 89 17.57 5.41 4.35
N GLY A 90 16.56 4.96 3.61
CA GLY A 90 16.22 3.54 3.49
C GLY A 90 17.04 2.82 2.42
N ALA A 91 16.76 1.53 2.22
CA ALA A 91 17.43 0.73 1.20
C ALA A 91 17.21 1.29 -0.22
N ILE A 92 16.02 1.85 -0.46
CA ILE A 92 15.62 2.40 -1.77
C ILE A 92 15.17 3.85 -1.64
N GLY A 93 14.30 4.13 -0.67
CA GLY A 93 13.68 5.44 -0.43
C GLY A 93 14.57 6.39 0.38
N PRO A 94 14.43 7.72 0.19
CA PRO A 94 15.10 8.70 1.03
C PRO A 94 14.51 8.68 2.45
N GLU A 95 15.20 9.36 3.34
CA GLU A 95 14.67 9.82 4.62
C GLU A 95 13.44 10.73 4.41
N LEU A 96 12.46 10.61 5.30
CA LEU A 96 11.13 11.18 5.15
C LEU A 96 10.85 12.33 6.13
N VAL A 97 11.72 12.56 7.10
CA VAL A 97 11.48 13.52 8.20
C VAL A 97 11.18 14.95 7.74
N ASP A 98 11.76 15.38 6.61
CA ASP A 98 11.56 16.73 6.06
C ASP A 98 10.50 16.78 4.95
N ALA A 99 9.78 15.69 4.70
CA ALA A 99 8.74 15.67 3.66
C ALA A 99 7.50 16.42 4.15
N PRO A 100 7.08 17.50 3.48
CA PRO A 100 5.83 18.20 3.80
C PRO A 100 4.63 17.30 3.55
N LEU A 101 3.56 17.50 4.32
CA LEU A 101 2.34 16.71 4.26
C LEU A 101 1.72 16.70 2.85
N GLU A 102 1.60 17.87 2.23
CA GLU A 102 1.05 18.08 0.90
C GLU A 102 1.86 17.35 -0.18
N VAL A 103 3.19 17.29 -0.03
CA VAL A 103 4.05 16.51 -0.92
C VAL A 103 3.81 15.02 -0.69
N MET A 104 3.71 14.59 0.57
CA MET A 104 3.44 13.19 0.90
C MET A 104 2.11 12.71 0.33
N ILE A 105 1.03 13.49 0.44
CA ILE A 105 -0.29 13.13 -0.09
C ILE A 105 -0.20 12.84 -1.58
N VAL A 106 0.36 13.77 -2.36
CA VAL A 106 0.49 13.60 -3.81
C VAL A 106 1.46 12.47 -4.15
N LYS A 107 2.57 12.35 -3.42
CA LYS A 107 3.60 11.34 -3.68
C LYS A 107 3.12 9.92 -3.38
N VAL A 108 2.39 9.72 -2.29
CA VAL A 108 1.80 8.43 -1.92
C VAL A 108 0.70 8.07 -2.92
N ARG A 109 -0.20 9.00 -3.25
CA ARG A 109 -1.31 8.76 -4.18
C ARG A 109 -0.85 8.45 -5.60
N THR A 110 0.12 9.20 -6.12
CA THR A 110 0.45 9.21 -7.56
C THR A 110 1.83 8.62 -7.89
N GLY A 111 2.72 8.47 -6.90
CA GLY A 111 4.13 8.16 -7.10
C GLY A 111 4.97 9.33 -7.64
N ARG A 112 4.35 10.48 -7.95
CA ARG A 112 4.99 11.68 -8.52
C ARG A 112 5.05 12.81 -7.50
N TYR A 113 5.99 13.73 -7.69
CA TYR A 113 5.97 14.97 -6.91
C TYR A 113 4.85 15.88 -7.43
N PRO A 114 4.26 16.74 -6.57
CA PRO A 114 3.31 17.75 -7.04
C PRO A 114 3.98 18.70 -8.03
N GLU A 115 3.18 19.26 -8.94
CA GLU A 115 3.65 20.23 -9.94
C GLU A 115 4.13 21.51 -9.27
N VAL A 116 3.44 21.93 -8.22
CA VAL A 116 3.83 23.04 -7.35
C VAL A 116 4.45 22.47 -6.08
N LEU A 117 5.72 22.79 -5.84
CA LEU A 117 6.45 22.36 -4.65
C LEU A 117 6.37 23.44 -3.56
N PRO A 118 6.29 23.05 -2.28
CA PRO A 118 6.39 23.98 -1.16
C PRO A 118 7.71 24.75 -1.19
N ALA A 119 7.69 25.99 -0.71
CA ALA A 119 8.87 26.85 -0.69
C ALA A 119 10.02 26.18 0.08
N GLY A 120 11.19 26.11 -0.56
CA GLY A 120 12.39 25.49 0.02
C GLY A 120 12.42 23.95 -0.01
N PHE A 121 11.36 23.27 -0.45
CA PHE A 121 11.38 21.82 -0.58
C PHE A 121 12.02 21.37 -1.90
N VAL A 122 13.06 20.55 -1.81
CA VAL A 122 13.74 19.98 -2.97
C VAL A 122 13.47 18.47 -3.06
N PRO A 123 12.93 17.96 -4.20
CA PRO A 123 12.72 16.53 -4.41
C PRO A 123 14.00 15.70 -4.24
N LYS A 124 13.99 14.80 -3.25
CA LYS A 124 15.16 13.98 -2.90
C LYS A 124 15.52 12.90 -3.93
N ARG A 125 14.62 12.57 -4.87
CA ARG A 125 14.89 11.57 -5.95
C ARG A 125 14.16 11.92 -7.25
N LYS A 126 14.74 11.52 -8.38
CA LYS A 126 14.12 11.64 -9.74
C LYS A 126 13.51 10.33 -10.26
N THR A 127 13.76 9.20 -9.59
CA THR A 127 13.33 7.87 -10.02
C THR A 127 11.83 7.63 -9.86
N LYS A 128 11.23 6.79 -10.72
CA LYS A 128 9.82 6.36 -10.66
C LYS A 128 9.59 5.04 -9.88
N GLN A 129 10.53 4.64 -9.02
CA GLN A 129 10.50 3.35 -8.32
C GLN A 129 9.43 3.27 -7.21
N MET A 130 9.03 4.39 -6.63
CA MET A 130 7.99 4.39 -5.60
C MET A 130 6.65 4.04 -6.24
N ARG A 131 6.08 2.90 -5.82
CA ARG A 131 4.72 2.49 -6.20
C ARG A 131 3.71 3.52 -5.72
N LYS A 132 2.60 3.63 -6.43
CA LYS A 132 1.44 4.43 -6.02
C LYS A 132 0.57 3.64 -5.04
N PHE A 133 0.01 4.34 -4.05
CA PHE A 133 -0.88 3.81 -3.03
C PHE A 133 -2.12 4.73 -2.89
N PRO A 134 -2.97 4.85 -3.93
CA PRO A 134 -4.15 5.71 -3.88
C PRO A 134 -5.09 5.35 -2.72
N GLN A 135 -5.15 4.07 -2.34
CA GLN A 135 -5.95 3.58 -1.21
C GLN A 135 -5.46 4.06 0.16
N LEU A 136 -4.22 4.56 0.28
CA LEU A 136 -3.64 5.05 1.53
C LEU A 136 -3.71 6.57 1.67
N GLU A 137 -4.29 7.30 0.69
CA GLU A 137 -4.34 8.76 0.69
C GLU A 137 -4.94 9.33 1.99
N ALA A 138 -6.05 8.75 2.46
CA ALA A 138 -6.73 9.15 3.68
C ALA A 138 -5.88 8.91 4.95
N ASP A 139 -4.96 7.94 4.93
CA ASP A 139 -4.08 7.62 6.05
C ASP A 139 -2.78 8.47 6.05
N VAL A 140 -2.49 9.23 4.99
CA VAL A 140 -1.24 10.03 4.89
C VAL A 140 -1.06 11.02 6.04
N PRO A 141 -2.09 11.75 6.51
CA PRO A 141 -1.95 12.61 7.69
C PRO A 141 -1.48 11.84 8.93
N ALA A 142 -1.99 10.62 9.15
CA ALA A 142 -1.55 9.76 10.25
C ALA A 142 -0.09 9.31 10.07
N ILE A 143 0.29 8.89 8.87
CA ILE A 143 1.68 8.51 8.54
C ILE A 143 2.62 9.69 8.78
N HIS A 144 2.24 10.90 8.33
CA HIS A 144 3.03 12.11 8.53
C HIS A 144 3.16 12.45 10.02
N ALA A 145 2.08 12.37 10.80
CA ALA A 145 2.11 12.57 12.25
C ALA A 145 3.09 11.60 12.94
N TYR A 146 3.06 10.32 12.57
CA TYR A 146 4.02 9.34 13.06
C TYR A 146 5.47 9.71 12.70
N ILE A 147 5.75 10.09 11.45
CA ILE A 147 7.09 10.50 11.01
C ILE A 147 7.58 11.72 11.80
N GLN A 148 6.73 12.72 11.98
CA GLN A 148 7.09 13.93 12.73
C GLN A 148 7.32 13.64 14.22
N SER A 149 6.61 12.68 14.81
CA SER A 149 6.84 12.25 16.20
C SER A 149 8.26 11.69 16.43
N LEU A 150 8.94 11.25 15.35
CA LEU A 150 10.28 10.67 15.38
C LEU A 150 11.38 11.65 14.94
N LYS A 151 11.04 12.90 14.64
CA LYS A 151 12.00 13.91 14.18
C LYS A 151 13.04 14.20 15.26
N LYS A 152 14.32 14.03 14.92
CA LYS A 152 15.44 14.43 15.79
C LYS A 152 15.62 15.95 15.74
N LYS A 153 15.94 16.54 16.89
CA LYS A 153 16.27 17.96 17.00
C LYS A 153 17.71 18.22 16.58
#